data_AF-Q71F43-F1
#
_entry.id   AF-Q71F43-F1
#
_cell.length_a   1.000
_cell.length_b   1.000
_cell.length_c   1.000
_cell.angle_alpha   90.00
_cell.angle_beta   90.00
_cell.angle_gamma   90.00
#
_symmetry.space_group_name_H-M   'P 1'
#
loop_
_entity.id
_entity.type
_entity.pdbx_description
1 polymer ?
#
loop_
_entity_poly.entity_id
_entity_poly.type
_entity_poly.pdbx_seq_one_letter_code
_entity_poly.pdbx_strand_id
1 'polypeptide(L)'
;EDIVPSSHNCDVPHVTRTDYQLIDISEDGFVSLLTENGNTKDDLRLPTDENLLTQIKDGFAEGKDLVVTVMSSMGEEQICALKDIGPK
;
A
#
# COMPACT_ATOMS: atom_id res chain seq x y z
N GLU A 1 0.43 15.09 25.16
CA GLU A 1 0.24 14.01 26.15
C GLU A 1 -1.24 13.96 26.48
N ASP A 2 -1.95 12.93 26.00
CA ASP A 2 -3.40 12.79 26.18
C ASP A 2 -3.65 11.57 27.07
N ILE A 3 -4.13 11.83 28.29
CA ILE A 3 -4.41 10.82 29.32
C ILE A 3 -5.92 10.61 29.31
N VAL A 4 -6.37 9.51 28.71
CA VAL A 4 -7.78 9.09 28.75
C VAL A 4 -8.00 7.98 29.79
N PRO A 5 -9.06 8.09 30.63
CA PRO A 5 -9.29 7.19 31.75
C PRO A 5 -9.83 5.80 31.30
N SER A 6 -9.44 4.76 32.02
CA SER A 6 -9.66 3.32 31.73
C SER A 6 -11.12 2.83 31.85
N SER A 7 -12.07 3.47 31.17
CA SER A 7 -13.43 2.94 30.95
C SER A 7 -14.15 3.57 29.74
N HIS A 8 -13.45 3.65 28.62
CA HIS A 8 -14.07 3.82 27.30
C HIS A 8 -13.70 2.60 26.46
N ASN A 9 -14.66 2.01 25.76
CA ASN A 9 -14.37 1.08 24.69
C ASN A 9 -13.60 1.90 23.63
N CYS A 10 -12.27 1.84 23.67
CA CYS A 10 -11.46 2.37 22.58
C CYS A 10 -11.98 1.71 21.32
N ASP A 11 -12.59 2.50 20.44
CA ASP A 11 -12.85 2.07 19.08
C ASP A 11 -11.47 1.80 18.49
N VAL A 12 -11.04 0.53 18.56
CA VAL A 12 -9.78 0.10 17.98
C VAL A 12 -10.01 0.26 16.49
N PRO A 13 -9.36 1.22 15.82
CA PRO A 13 -9.49 1.29 14.38
C PRO A 13 -9.04 -0.05 13.85
N HIS A 14 -9.97 -0.76 13.19
CA HIS A 14 -9.64 -2.04 12.58
C HIS A 14 -8.77 -1.72 11.37
N VAL A 15 -7.47 -1.72 11.59
CA VAL A 15 -6.48 -1.50 10.55
C VAL A 15 -6.21 -2.84 9.88
N THR A 16 -6.67 -3.01 8.65
CA THR A 16 -6.34 -4.18 7.84
C THR A 16 -5.17 -3.83 6.94
N ARG A 17 -4.07 -4.55 7.13
CA ARG A 17 -2.86 -4.40 6.33
C ARG A 17 -2.79 -5.55 5.34
N THR A 18 -2.83 -5.24 4.05
CA THR A 18 -2.81 -6.24 2.97
C THR A 18 -1.67 -5.96 2.03
N ASP A 19 -0.89 -6.99 1.73
CA ASP A 19 0.23 -6.93 0.81
C ASP A 19 -0.25 -7.33 -0.59
N TYR A 20 0.08 -6.51 -1.58
CA TYR A 20 -0.27 -6.76 -2.98
C TYR A 20 0.95 -6.64 -3.86
N GLN A 21 1.06 -7.49 -4.88
CA GLN A 21 2.18 -7.42 -5.80
C GLN A 21 1.95 -6.32 -6.83
N LEU A 22 2.88 -5.40 -6.98
CA LEU A 22 2.84 -4.39 -8.03
C LEU A 22 3.06 -5.06 -9.38
N ILE A 23 2.12 -4.91 -10.31
CA ILE A 23 2.20 -5.44 -11.68
C ILE A 23 2.51 -4.35 -12.68
N ASP A 24 1.87 -3.19 -12.54
CA ASP A 24 1.97 -2.10 -13.50
C ASP A 24 1.70 -0.74 -12.83
N ILE A 25 2.27 0.32 -13.40
CA ILE A 25 2.03 1.71 -12.98
C ILE A 25 1.52 2.47 -14.20
N SER A 26 0.27 2.93 -14.15
CA SER A 26 -0.33 3.75 -15.20
C SER A 26 0.22 5.18 -15.19
N GLU A 27 0.35 5.78 -16.38
CA GLU A 27 0.80 7.18 -16.55
C GLU A 27 -0.13 8.21 -15.89
N ASP A 28 -1.42 7.87 -15.74
CA ASP A 28 -2.42 8.67 -15.01
C ASP A 28 -2.23 8.67 -13.47
N GLY A 29 -1.22 7.94 -12.97
CA GLY A 29 -0.89 7.86 -11.55
C GLY A 29 -1.65 6.80 -10.77
N PHE A 30 -2.22 5.81 -11.45
CA PHE A 30 -2.83 4.62 -10.84
C PHE A 30 -1.82 3.47 -10.81
N VAL A 31 -1.95 2.59 -9.82
CA VAL A 31 -1.13 1.38 -9.71
C VAL A 31 -2.00 0.15 -9.87
N SER A 32 -1.53 -0.79 -10.67
CA SER A 32 -2.15 -2.10 -10.86
C SER A 32 -1.50 -3.10 -9.92
N LEU A 33 -2.27 -3.58 -8.94
CA LEU A 33 -1.80 -4.50 -7.92
C LEU A 33 -2.43 -5.88 -8.08
N LEU A 34 -1.65 -6.95 -8.02
CA LEU A 34 -2.16 -8.32 -8.01
C LEU A 34 -2.62 -8.69 -6.61
N THR A 35 -3.88 -9.08 -6.51
CA THR A 35 -4.43 -9.74 -5.33
C THR A 35 -4.15 -11.25 -5.37
N GLU A 36 -4.10 -11.89 -4.21
CA GLU A 36 -3.97 -13.36 -4.09
C GLU A 36 -5.09 -14.13 -4.80
N ASN A 37 -6.24 -13.49 -5.00
CA ASN A 37 -7.38 -14.05 -5.72
C ASN A 37 -7.16 -14.09 -7.25
N GLY A 38 -6.03 -13.59 -7.75
CA GLY A 38 -5.75 -13.47 -9.19
C GLY A 38 -6.46 -12.29 -9.85
N ASN A 39 -7.05 -11.38 -9.07
CA ASN A 39 -7.62 -10.14 -9.58
C ASN A 39 -6.57 -9.03 -9.57
N THR A 40 -6.61 -8.15 -10.55
CA THR A 40 -5.84 -6.91 -10.57
C THR A 40 -6.68 -5.79 -9.93
N LYS A 41 -6.07 -5.03 -9.03
CA LYS A 41 -6.67 -3.87 -8.37
C LYS A 41 -5.97 -2.63 -8.91
N ASP A 42 -6.66 -1.91 -9.79
CA ASP A 42 -6.26 -0.65 -10.44
C ASP A 42 -6.94 0.58 -9.83
N ASP A 43 -7.74 0.40 -8.78
CA ASP A 43 -8.46 1.46 -8.07
C ASP A 43 -7.55 2.33 -7.17
N LEU A 44 -6.33 1.84 -6.89
CA LEU A 44 -5.40 2.53 -6.02
C LEU A 44 -4.53 3.51 -6.80
N ARG A 45 -4.37 4.70 -6.22
CA ARG A 45 -3.45 5.71 -6.72
C ARG A 45 -2.07 5.55 -6.11
N LEU A 46 -1.08 6.08 -6.82
CA LEU A 46 0.26 6.24 -6.29
C LEU A 46 0.22 6.98 -4.94
N PRO A 47 1.09 6.60 -3.99
CA PRO A 47 1.17 7.32 -2.72
C PRO A 47 1.54 8.78 -2.97
N THR A 48 0.97 9.68 -2.16
CA THR A 48 1.30 11.12 -2.16
C THR A 48 2.73 11.39 -1.67
N ASP A 49 3.36 10.40 -1.05
CA ASP A 49 4.73 10.48 -0.57
C ASP A 49 5.72 10.29 -1.74
N GLU A 50 6.48 11.35 -2.04
CA GLU A 50 7.42 11.39 -3.16
C GLU A 50 8.55 10.34 -3.03
N ASN A 51 8.97 10.00 -1.80
CA ASN A 51 10.01 8.98 -1.58
C ASN A 51 9.49 7.58 -1.93
N LEU A 52 8.28 7.25 -1.49
CA LEU A 52 7.62 5.99 -1.83
C LEU A 52 7.36 5.90 -3.34
N LEU A 53 6.83 6.97 -3.93
CA LEU A 53 6.56 7.05 -5.36
C LEU A 53 7.83 6.84 -6.19
N THR A 54 8.93 7.49 -5.81
CA THR A 54 10.21 7.33 -6.50
C THR A 54 10.73 5.91 -6.39
N GLN A 55 10.71 5.30 -5.20
CA GLN A 55 11.15 3.91 -5.03
C GLN A 55 10.30 2.91 -5.81
N ILE A 56 8.98 3.12 -5.85
CA ILE A 56 8.06 2.27 -6.63
C ILE A 56 8.38 2.40 -8.12
N LYS A 57 8.54 3.62 -8.63
CA LYS A 57 8.88 3.85 -10.05
C LYS A 57 10.27 3.32 -10.41
N ASP A 58 11.25 3.50 -9.54
CA ASP A 58 12.64 3.05 -9.77
C ASP A 58 12.72 1.52 -9.77
N GLY A 59 12.17 0.85 -8.75
CA GLY A 59 12.15 -0.61 -8.71
C GLY A 59 11.31 -1.22 -9.83
N PHE A 60 10.22 -0.57 -10.26
CA PHE A 60 9.47 -0.98 -11.43
C PHE A 60 10.27 -0.79 -12.74
N ALA A 61 11.00 0.31 -12.87
CA ALA A 61 11.87 0.57 -14.02
C ALA A 61 13.07 -0.40 -14.08
N GLU A 62 13.57 -0.85 -12.92
CA GLU A 62 14.56 -1.93 -12.82
C GLU A 62 13.97 -3.31 -13.17
N GLY A 63 12.65 -3.44 -13.30
CA GLY A 63 11.97 -4.70 -13.54
C GLY A 63 12.01 -5.65 -12.34
N LYS A 64 12.11 -5.09 -11.12
CA LYS A 64 12.07 -5.87 -9.88
C LYS A 64 10.63 -6.15 -9.49
N ASP A 65 10.41 -7.32 -8.92
CA ASP A 65 9.15 -7.65 -8.27
C ASP A 65 9.02 -6.81 -6.99
N LEU A 66 8.05 -5.90 -6.97
CA LEU A 66 7.74 -5.06 -5.83
C LEU A 66 6.41 -5.50 -5.22
N VAL A 67 6.34 -5.54 -3.90
CA VAL A 67 5.11 -5.76 -3.12
C VAL A 67 4.79 -4.48 -2.38
N VAL A 68 3.62 -3.92 -2.61
CA VAL A 68 3.15 -2.74 -1.88
C VAL A 68 2.20 -3.18 -0.77
N THR A 69 2.34 -2.57 0.39
CA THR A 69 1.43 -2.81 1.49
C THR A 69 0.41 -1.70 1.59
N VAL A 70 -0.85 -2.06 1.41
CA VAL A 70 -1.99 -1.16 1.53
C VAL A 70 -2.58 -1.34 2.93
N MET A 71 -2.75 -0.21 3.60
CA MET A 71 -3.42 -0.13 4.89
C MET A 71 -4.82 0.41 4.65
N SER A 72 -5.82 -0.39 5.01
CA SER A 72 -7.22 0.04 5.02
C SER A 72 -7.66 0.31 6.45
N SER A 73 -8.22 1.50 6.70
CA SER A 73 -8.76 1.89 8.01
C SER A 73 -9.92 2.85 7.81
N MET A 74 -11.02 2.65 8.55
CA MET A 74 -12.21 3.51 8.52
C MET A 74 -12.78 3.76 7.10
N GLY A 75 -12.62 2.81 6.17
CA GLY A 75 -13.09 2.91 4.79
C GLY A 75 -12.14 3.64 3.83
N GLU A 76 -10.96 4.06 4.30
CA GLU A 76 -9.92 4.68 3.48
C GLU A 76 -8.77 3.69 3.27
N GLU A 77 -8.24 3.61 2.05
CA GLU A 77 -7.12 2.73 1.68
C GLU A 77 -5.91 3.59 1.28
N GLN A 78 -4.74 3.29 1.85
CA GLN A 78 -3.51 3.99 1.50
C GLN A 78 -2.31 3.05 1.46
N ILE A 79 -1.45 3.22 0.46
CA ILE A 79 -0.15 2.54 0.40
C ILE A 79 0.75 3.15 1.47
N CYS A 80 1.17 2.32 2.42
CA CYS A 80 2.00 2.76 3.55
C CYS A 80 3.44 2.25 3.45
N ALA A 81 3.65 1.12 2.76
CA ALA A 81 4.98 0.55 2.61
C ALA A 81 5.17 -0.06 1.23
N LEU A 82 6.42 -0.13 0.79
CA LEU A 82 6.86 -0.97 -0.29
C LEU A 82 7.85 -2.01 0.24
N LYS A 83 7.86 -3.19 -0.36
CA LYS A 83 8.79 -4.28 -0.09
C LYS A 83 9.29 -4.80 -1.43
N ASP A 84 10.59 -4.73 -1.64
CA ASP A 84 11.23 -5.40 -2.76
C ASP A 84 11.29 -6.91 -2.49
N ILE A 85 10.83 -7.72 -3.44
CA ILE A 85 10.95 -9.18 -3.42
C ILE A 85 11.89 -9.67 -4.54
N GLY A 86 12.78 -8.79 -5.01
CA GLY A 86 13.72 -9.11 -6.07
C GLY A 86 14.60 -10.33 -5.74
N PRO A 87 15.02 -11.11 -6.75
CA PRO A 87 15.95 -12.20 -6.53
C PRO A 87 17.28 -11.63 -6.02
N LYS A 88 17.74 -12.14 -4.88
CA LYS A 88 19.07 -11.88 -4.31
C LYS A 88 20.20 -12.18 -5.29
#